data_AF-A0AAU2C8I5-F1
#
_entry.id   AF-A0AAU2C8I5-F1
#
_cell.length_a   1.000
_cell.length_b   1.000
_cell.length_c   1.000
_cell.angle_alpha   90.00
_cell.angle_beta   90.00
_cell.angle_gamma   90.00
#
_symmetry.space_group_name_H-M   'P 1'
#
loop_
_entity.id
_entity.type
_entity.pdbx_description
1 polymer ?
#
loop_
_entity_poly.entity_id
_entity_poly.type
_entity_poly.pdbx_seq_one_letter_code
_entity_poly.pdbx_strand_id
1 'polypeptide(L)'
;MSPSLRTALSAVLVALSCLLVPISALAAWAAYGLTDTRGYVATMAPLASDPAVRNAVADTVSDGVAREAGLNPLFLRDAVRSFTATRAYRTAWDAGNEAAHTAVMRALNDESADRDSHPVTVDLAAVTSPLKLRLTADHVPFADRVPVEHTRVALLPPAGLAALRKGYHVLHVAGFWLPLAAVVFAMAGISLAVSRRRAVTATALGTALGGALLGLAVAIARRLTLSDLPDEAHRPAAGAVYDALTATLRTASWLLLALGLTVAAATWLIRRPSPAVRLLRRRRVCAAPVPTPPPEPTRVRA
;
A
#
# COMPACT_ATOMS: atom_id res chain seq x y z
N MET A 1 4.59 39.73 8.76
CA MET A 1 5.18 38.57 9.48
C MET A 1 6.69 38.70 9.47
N SER A 2 7.34 38.56 10.64
CA SER A 2 8.79 38.59 10.73
C SER A 2 9.40 37.37 9.98
N PRO A 3 10.62 37.51 9.42
CA PRO A 3 11.29 36.42 8.70
C PRO A 3 11.54 35.17 9.57
N SER A 4 11.70 35.33 10.88
CA SER A 4 11.79 34.23 11.85
C SER A 4 10.48 33.44 11.96
N LEU A 5 9.33 34.12 12.04
CA LEU A 5 8.01 33.49 12.11
C LEU A 5 7.69 32.68 10.85
N ARG A 6 8.04 33.21 9.67
CA ARG A 6 7.87 32.50 8.38
C ARG A 6 8.74 31.24 8.31
N THR A 7 9.94 31.31 8.86
CA THR A 7 10.88 30.18 8.89
C THR A 7 10.41 29.08 9.84
N ALA A 8 9.95 29.45 11.04
CA ALA A 8 9.38 28.50 12.00
C ALA A 8 8.11 27.83 11.44
N LEU A 9 7.18 28.60 10.86
CA LEU A 9 5.96 28.07 10.26
C LEU A 9 6.25 27.14 9.08
N SER A 10 7.20 27.49 8.21
CA SER A 10 7.64 26.62 7.11
C SER A 10 8.24 25.31 7.62
N ALA A 11 9.08 25.35 8.65
CA ALA A 11 9.67 24.15 9.24
C ALA A 11 8.61 23.22 9.85
N VAL A 12 7.62 23.77 10.56
CA VAL A 12 6.50 23.00 11.13
C VAL A 12 5.65 22.37 10.03
N LEU A 13 5.30 23.12 8.98
CA LEU A 13 4.52 22.60 7.84
C LEU A 13 5.26 21.47 7.11
N VAL A 14 6.57 21.63 6.90
CA VAL A 14 7.40 20.58 6.30
C VAL A 14 7.43 19.33 7.19
N ALA A 15 7.69 19.48 8.49
CA ALA A 15 7.70 18.35 9.42
C ALA A 15 6.34 17.62 9.45
N LEU A 16 5.23 18.38 9.48
CA LEU A 16 3.88 17.83 9.44
C LEU A 16 3.63 17.06 8.14
N SER A 17 4.04 17.61 6.98
CA SER A 17 3.89 16.93 5.69
C SER A 17 4.66 15.60 5.66
N CYS A 18 5.89 15.57 6.21
CA CYS A 18 6.70 14.36 6.27
C CYS A 18 6.07 13.28 7.15
N LEU A 19 5.38 13.66 8.22
CA LEU A 19 4.63 12.74 9.08
C LEU A 19 3.34 12.27 8.39
N LEU A 20 2.66 13.16 7.66
CA LEU A 20 1.42 12.84 6.99
C LEU A 20 1.62 11.88 5.82
N VAL A 21 2.75 11.92 5.11
CA VAL A 21 3.04 11.06 3.96
C VAL A 21 2.85 9.56 4.28
N PRO A 22 3.54 8.94 5.26
CA PRO A 22 3.36 7.52 5.55
C PRO A 22 1.94 7.18 6.03
N ILE A 23 1.33 8.05 6.83
CA ILE A 23 -0.04 7.86 7.32
C ILE A 23 -1.03 7.91 6.15
N SER A 24 -0.84 8.86 5.21
CA SER A 24 -1.67 9.01 4.02
C SER A 24 -1.53 7.83 3.07
N ALA A 25 -0.32 7.29 2.90
CA ALA A 25 -0.09 6.10 2.09
C ALA A 25 -0.78 4.87 2.69
N LEU A 26 -0.71 4.70 4.01
CA LEU A 26 -1.39 3.61 4.71
C LEU A 26 -2.91 3.76 4.66
N ALA A 27 -3.44 4.98 4.86
CA ALA A 27 -4.86 5.27 4.77
C ALA A 27 -5.40 5.04 3.35
N ALA A 28 -4.69 5.52 2.32
CA ALA A 28 -5.05 5.29 0.93
C ALA A 28 -4.96 3.81 0.55
N TRP A 29 -3.92 3.10 0.98
CA TRP A 29 -3.80 1.65 0.77
C TRP A 29 -5.00 0.91 1.37
N ALA A 30 -5.38 1.23 2.60
CA ALA A 30 -6.50 0.57 3.25
C ALA A 30 -7.84 0.99 2.61
N ALA A 31 -8.01 2.25 2.20
CA ALA A 31 -9.26 2.76 1.61
C ALA A 31 -9.46 2.44 0.12
N TYR A 32 -8.41 2.03 -0.61
CA TYR A 32 -8.52 1.68 -2.04
C TYR A 32 -8.13 0.22 -2.30
N GLY A 33 -7.12 -0.30 -1.60
CA GLY A 33 -6.64 -1.67 -1.77
C GLY A 33 -7.49 -2.71 -1.05
N LEU A 34 -7.98 -2.40 0.15
CA LEU A 34 -8.76 -3.36 0.96
C LEU A 34 -10.26 -3.24 0.77
N THR A 35 -10.78 -2.20 0.12
CA THR A 35 -12.24 -1.99 0.04
C THR A 35 -12.78 -2.14 -1.36
N ASP A 36 -11.91 -2.03 -2.38
CA ASP A 36 -12.28 -2.36 -3.75
C ASP A 36 -12.27 -3.88 -3.93
N THR A 37 -13.45 -4.45 -4.18
CA THR A 37 -13.62 -5.89 -4.32
C THR A 37 -12.79 -6.45 -5.46
N ARG A 38 -12.72 -5.74 -6.60
CA ARG A 38 -11.96 -6.22 -7.76
C ARG A 38 -10.45 -6.20 -7.51
N GLY A 39 -9.93 -5.11 -6.95
CA GLY A 39 -8.53 -5.00 -6.55
C GLY A 39 -8.14 -6.03 -5.49
N TYR A 40 -9.02 -6.29 -4.51
CA TYR A 40 -8.82 -7.32 -3.50
C TYR A 40 -8.73 -8.72 -4.13
N VAL A 41 -9.69 -9.11 -4.97
CA VAL A 41 -9.70 -10.42 -5.65
C VAL A 41 -8.48 -10.57 -6.55
N ALA A 42 -8.10 -9.53 -7.30
CA ALA A 42 -6.88 -9.54 -8.11
C ALA A 42 -5.60 -9.73 -7.29
N THR A 43 -5.58 -9.20 -6.07
CA THR A 43 -4.46 -9.38 -5.11
C THR A 43 -4.41 -10.80 -4.55
N MET A 44 -5.57 -11.43 -4.34
CA MET A 44 -5.69 -12.79 -3.80
C MET A 44 -5.57 -13.89 -4.86
N ALA A 45 -5.87 -13.62 -6.13
CA ALA A 45 -5.87 -14.61 -7.20
C ALA A 45 -4.54 -15.38 -7.35
N PRO A 46 -3.35 -14.74 -7.25
CA PRO A 46 -2.07 -15.46 -7.34
C PRO A 46 -1.88 -16.51 -6.23
N LEU A 47 -2.49 -16.30 -5.05
CA LEU A 47 -2.39 -17.22 -3.92
C LEU A 47 -3.02 -18.58 -4.21
N ALA A 48 -3.95 -18.67 -5.15
CA ALA A 48 -4.47 -19.96 -5.60
C ALA A 48 -3.39 -20.89 -6.18
N SER A 49 -2.26 -20.34 -6.64
CA SER A 49 -1.14 -21.11 -7.18
C SER A 49 -0.01 -21.34 -6.15
N ASP A 50 -0.07 -20.64 -5.01
CA ASP A 50 0.95 -20.72 -3.98
C ASP A 50 0.92 -22.11 -3.30
N PRO A 51 2.06 -22.83 -3.21
CA PRO A 51 2.09 -24.17 -2.64
C PRO A 51 1.76 -24.20 -1.14
N ALA A 52 2.13 -23.17 -0.37
CA ALA A 52 1.80 -23.09 1.04
C ALA A 52 0.29 -22.91 1.24
N VAL A 53 -0.33 -22.03 0.45
CA VAL A 53 -1.79 -21.81 0.51
C VAL A 53 -2.54 -23.06 0.06
N ARG A 54 -2.13 -23.70 -1.04
CA ARG A 54 -2.75 -24.95 -1.51
C ARG A 54 -2.67 -26.09 -0.48
N ASN A 55 -1.52 -26.24 0.17
CA ASN A 55 -1.36 -27.25 1.22
C ASN A 55 -2.24 -26.93 2.43
N ALA A 56 -2.28 -25.68 2.88
CA ALA A 56 -3.14 -25.27 4.01
C ALA A 56 -4.62 -25.49 3.72
N VAL A 57 -5.09 -25.17 2.50
CA VAL A 57 -6.47 -25.43 2.07
C VAL A 57 -6.74 -26.93 2.01
N ALA A 58 -5.82 -27.71 1.45
CA ALA A 58 -5.96 -29.17 1.39
C ALA A 58 -6.05 -29.79 2.78
N ASP A 59 -5.22 -29.36 3.72
CA ASP A 59 -5.19 -29.85 5.10
C ASP A 59 -6.51 -29.48 5.80
N THR A 60 -6.91 -28.21 5.74
CA THR A 60 -8.14 -27.72 6.40
C THR A 60 -9.41 -28.42 5.88
N VAL A 61 -9.53 -28.57 4.55
CA VAL A 61 -10.70 -29.21 3.93
C VAL A 61 -10.71 -30.70 4.23
N SER A 62 -9.55 -31.37 4.16
CA SER A 62 -9.46 -32.81 4.41
C SER A 62 -9.76 -33.14 5.87
N ASP A 63 -9.25 -32.35 6.81
CA ASP A 63 -9.52 -32.53 8.24
C ASP A 63 -10.98 -32.24 8.59
N GLY A 64 -11.61 -31.27 7.92
CA GLY A 64 -13.04 -30.98 8.07
C GLY A 64 -13.90 -32.15 7.58
N VAL A 65 -13.65 -32.62 6.36
CA VAL A 65 -14.45 -33.71 5.76
C VAL A 65 -14.17 -35.05 6.44
N ALA A 66 -12.93 -35.33 6.86
CA ALA A 66 -12.59 -36.56 7.58
C ALA A 66 -13.34 -36.65 8.92
N ARG A 67 -13.49 -35.52 9.63
CA ARG A 67 -14.26 -35.46 10.89
C ARG A 67 -15.75 -35.70 10.69
N GLU A 68 -16.33 -35.16 9.62
CA GLU A 68 -17.77 -35.27 9.35
C GLU A 68 -18.14 -36.63 8.73
N ALA A 69 -17.35 -37.11 7.77
CA ALA A 69 -17.65 -38.29 6.96
C ALA A 69 -16.95 -39.57 7.46
N GLY A 70 -16.08 -39.49 8.47
CA GLY A 70 -15.33 -40.64 9.00
C GLY A 70 -14.33 -41.27 8.03
N LEU A 71 -13.90 -40.53 6.99
CA LEU A 71 -12.98 -41.00 5.96
C LEU A 71 -11.51 -40.83 6.40
N ASN A 72 -10.61 -41.60 5.78
CA ASN A 72 -9.18 -41.48 6.06
C ASN A 72 -8.63 -40.14 5.49
N PRO A 73 -8.04 -39.27 6.34
CA PRO A 73 -7.63 -37.92 5.96
C PRO A 73 -6.54 -37.90 4.89
N LEU A 74 -5.69 -38.93 4.80
CA LEU A 74 -4.59 -38.97 3.82
C LEU A 74 -5.11 -39.04 2.38
N PHE A 75 -6.12 -39.88 2.12
CA PHE A 75 -6.70 -40.00 0.78
C PHE A 75 -7.43 -38.72 0.35
N LEU A 76 -8.13 -38.08 1.29
CA LEU A 76 -8.80 -36.81 1.03
C LEU A 76 -7.78 -35.72 0.73
N ARG A 77 -6.67 -35.68 1.48
CA ARG A 77 -5.60 -34.73 1.27
C ARG A 77 -5.03 -34.79 -0.14
N ASP A 78 -4.74 -35.98 -0.64
CA ASP A 78 -4.23 -36.15 -2.01
C ASP A 78 -5.26 -35.77 -3.08
N ALA A 79 -6.53 -36.12 -2.87
CA ALA A 79 -7.61 -35.74 -3.77
C ALA A 79 -7.82 -34.21 -3.82
N VAL A 80 -7.88 -33.55 -2.66
CA VAL A 80 -8.02 -32.09 -2.56
C VAL A 80 -6.78 -31.40 -3.13
N ARG A 81 -5.58 -31.91 -2.85
CA ARG A 81 -4.33 -31.37 -3.41
C ARG A 81 -4.33 -31.45 -4.94
N SER A 82 -4.78 -32.56 -5.52
CA SER A 82 -4.98 -32.68 -6.97
C SER A 82 -5.98 -31.65 -7.50
N PHE A 83 -7.10 -31.47 -6.81
CA PHE A 83 -8.09 -30.45 -7.16
C PHE A 83 -7.52 -29.03 -7.12
N THR A 84 -6.68 -28.68 -6.14
CA THR A 84 -6.06 -27.35 -6.04
C THR A 84 -5.14 -26.99 -7.22
N ALA A 85 -4.70 -27.97 -8.02
CA ALA A 85 -3.93 -27.72 -9.23
C ALA A 85 -4.79 -27.37 -10.46
N THR A 86 -6.12 -27.43 -10.34
CA THR A 86 -7.05 -27.28 -11.48
C THR A 86 -7.43 -25.82 -11.75
N ARG A 87 -8.03 -25.57 -12.94
CA ARG A 87 -8.69 -24.29 -13.23
C ARG A 87 -9.96 -24.10 -12.42
N ALA A 88 -10.70 -25.19 -12.16
CA ALA A 88 -11.92 -25.18 -11.36
C ALA A 88 -11.66 -24.64 -9.95
N TYR A 89 -10.54 -25.04 -9.33
CA TYR A 89 -10.11 -24.47 -8.06
C TYR A 89 -9.86 -22.98 -8.13
N ARG A 90 -9.16 -22.47 -9.16
CA ARG A 90 -8.93 -21.03 -9.32
C ARG A 90 -10.22 -20.24 -9.46
N THR A 91 -11.19 -20.74 -10.23
CA THR A 91 -12.52 -20.12 -10.34
C THR A 91 -13.26 -20.12 -8.99
N ALA A 92 -13.23 -21.23 -8.25
CA ALA A 92 -13.85 -21.30 -6.93
C ALA A 92 -13.15 -20.40 -5.91
N TRP A 93 -11.82 -20.28 -5.99
CA TRP A 93 -11.01 -19.38 -5.16
C TRP A 93 -11.38 -17.92 -5.40
N ASP A 94 -11.43 -17.48 -6.65
CA ASP A 94 -11.78 -16.09 -6.99
C ASP A 94 -13.23 -15.77 -6.58
N ALA A 95 -14.17 -16.66 -6.88
CA ALA A 95 -15.58 -16.51 -6.50
C ALA A 95 -15.78 -16.51 -4.97
N GLY A 96 -15.04 -17.36 -4.25
CA GLY A 96 -15.07 -17.41 -2.79
C GLY A 96 -14.53 -16.14 -2.14
N ASN A 97 -13.39 -15.64 -2.64
CA ASN A 97 -12.83 -14.38 -2.18
C ASN A 97 -13.76 -13.20 -2.49
N GLU A 98 -14.36 -13.15 -3.68
CA GLU A 98 -15.32 -12.13 -4.06
C GLU A 98 -16.57 -12.16 -3.15
N ALA A 99 -17.14 -13.34 -2.93
CA ALA A 99 -18.33 -13.52 -2.08
C ALA A 99 -18.05 -13.13 -0.63
N ALA A 100 -16.93 -13.57 -0.06
CA ALA A 100 -16.51 -13.23 1.29
C ALA A 100 -16.29 -11.73 1.44
N HIS A 101 -15.54 -11.15 0.51
CA HIS A 101 -15.23 -9.72 0.54
C HIS A 101 -16.50 -8.87 0.40
N THR A 102 -17.39 -9.22 -0.54
CA THR A 102 -18.63 -8.48 -0.76
C THR A 102 -19.56 -8.59 0.45
N ALA A 103 -19.64 -9.74 1.11
CA ALA A 103 -20.44 -9.89 2.33
C ALA A 103 -19.93 -8.99 3.47
N VAL A 104 -18.60 -8.93 3.66
CA VAL A 104 -17.99 -8.01 4.63
C VAL A 104 -18.27 -6.56 4.27
N MET A 105 -18.05 -6.17 3.01
CA MET A 105 -18.26 -4.78 2.58
C MET A 105 -19.73 -4.36 2.67
N ARG A 106 -20.68 -5.25 2.37
CA ARG A 106 -22.11 -4.98 2.61
C ARG A 106 -22.39 -4.77 4.10
N ALA A 107 -21.82 -5.59 4.98
CA ALA A 107 -22.01 -5.44 6.42
C ALA A 107 -21.40 -4.14 6.99
N LEU A 108 -20.28 -3.67 6.42
CA LEU A 108 -19.63 -2.42 6.81
C LEU A 108 -20.35 -1.18 6.29
N ASN A 109 -20.92 -1.23 5.08
CA ASN A 109 -21.64 -0.11 4.47
C ASN A 109 -23.08 0.05 4.98
N ASP A 110 -23.61 -0.92 5.71
CA ASP A 110 -24.99 -0.87 6.16
C ASP A 110 -25.17 0.02 7.40
N GLU A 111 -25.88 1.13 7.23
CA GLU A 111 -26.14 2.16 8.27
C GLU A 111 -27.39 1.86 9.13
N SER A 112 -28.03 0.72 8.91
CA SER A 112 -29.32 0.34 9.49
C SER A 112 -29.22 -0.05 10.98
N ALA A 113 -30.08 0.51 11.84
CA ALA A 113 -29.96 0.51 13.31
C ALA A 113 -30.25 -0.84 14.03
N ASP A 114 -30.83 -1.84 13.37
CA ASP A 114 -31.34 -3.08 13.99
C ASP A 114 -30.31 -4.25 14.01
N ARG A 115 -29.03 -3.96 13.81
CA ARG A 115 -28.14 -4.90 13.10
C ARG A 115 -26.94 -5.45 13.87
N ASP A 116 -26.74 -5.03 15.12
CA ASP A 116 -25.67 -5.56 15.98
C ASP A 116 -25.89 -7.04 16.37
N SER A 117 -27.03 -7.62 15.99
CA SER A 117 -27.46 -8.96 16.37
C SER A 117 -27.23 -10.03 15.29
N HIS A 118 -26.91 -9.65 14.04
CA HIS A 118 -26.85 -10.61 12.93
C HIS A 118 -25.41 -10.87 12.45
N PRO A 119 -24.98 -12.14 12.35
CA PRO A 119 -23.66 -12.48 11.85
C PRO A 119 -23.53 -12.16 10.36
N VAL A 120 -22.31 -11.81 9.93
CA VAL A 120 -22.03 -11.64 8.49
C VAL A 120 -21.98 -13.02 7.86
N THR A 121 -22.97 -13.34 7.03
CA THR A 121 -23.05 -14.64 6.35
C THR A 121 -22.70 -14.56 4.88
N VAL A 122 -21.99 -15.56 4.38
CA VAL A 122 -21.78 -15.79 2.95
C VAL A 122 -22.61 -16.97 2.50
N ASP A 123 -23.23 -16.83 1.34
CA ASP A 123 -23.93 -17.91 0.67
C ASP A 123 -22.93 -18.80 -0.10
N LEU A 124 -22.90 -20.09 0.23
CA LEU A 124 -22.09 -21.09 -0.47
C LEU A 124 -22.44 -21.21 -1.96
N ALA A 125 -23.68 -20.86 -2.35
CA ALA A 125 -24.11 -20.80 -3.74
C ALA A 125 -23.22 -19.85 -4.58
N ALA A 126 -22.63 -18.84 -3.97
CA ALA A 126 -21.73 -17.90 -4.65
C ALA A 126 -20.45 -18.57 -5.18
N VAL A 127 -20.03 -19.69 -4.56
CA VAL A 127 -18.85 -20.47 -4.98
C VAL A 127 -19.26 -21.66 -5.85
N THR A 128 -20.34 -22.33 -5.48
CA THR A 128 -20.77 -23.56 -6.17
C THR A 128 -21.41 -23.28 -7.54
N SER A 129 -22.07 -22.11 -7.73
CA SER A 129 -22.68 -21.77 -9.03
C SER A 129 -21.64 -21.54 -10.14
N PRO A 130 -20.61 -20.70 -9.96
CA PRO A 130 -19.56 -20.53 -10.97
C PRO A 130 -18.78 -21.83 -11.22
N LEU A 131 -18.56 -22.63 -10.17
CA LEU A 131 -17.89 -23.92 -10.27
C LEU A 131 -18.69 -24.90 -11.12
N LYS A 132 -20.01 -25.02 -10.88
CA LYS A 132 -20.91 -25.87 -11.68
C LYS A 132 -20.88 -25.47 -13.15
N LEU A 133 -21.07 -24.19 -13.45
CA LEU A 133 -21.02 -23.67 -14.82
C LEU A 133 -19.71 -24.03 -15.51
N ARG A 134 -18.59 -23.92 -14.81
CA ARG A 134 -17.27 -24.25 -15.37
C ARG A 134 -17.10 -25.75 -15.61
N LEU A 135 -17.53 -26.60 -14.68
CA LEU A 135 -17.44 -28.05 -14.80
C LEU A 135 -18.34 -28.58 -15.93
N THR A 136 -19.53 -28.01 -16.11
CA THR A 136 -20.41 -28.32 -17.25
C THR A 136 -19.76 -27.88 -18.57
N ALA A 137 -19.15 -26.69 -18.62
CA ALA A 137 -18.44 -26.22 -19.81
C ALA A 137 -17.21 -27.08 -20.16
N ASP A 138 -16.49 -27.59 -19.16
CA ASP A 138 -15.36 -28.50 -19.32
C ASP A 138 -15.80 -29.97 -19.54
N HIS A 139 -17.11 -30.23 -19.75
CA HIS A 139 -17.72 -31.53 -20.04
C HIS A 139 -17.44 -32.61 -18.98
N VAL A 140 -17.30 -32.19 -17.71
CA VAL A 140 -17.08 -33.13 -16.60
C VAL A 140 -18.37 -33.92 -16.36
N PRO A 141 -18.32 -35.26 -16.39
CA PRO A 141 -19.50 -36.07 -16.11
C PRO A 141 -20.04 -35.77 -14.71
N PHE A 142 -21.36 -35.78 -14.56
CA PHE A 142 -22.09 -35.49 -13.31
C PHE A 142 -22.09 -34.02 -12.82
N ALA A 143 -21.47 -33.07 -13.54
CA ALA A 143 -21.46 -31.65 -13.16
C ALA A 143 -22.88 -31.07 -12.98
N ASP A 144 -23.83 -31.46 -13.83
CA ASP A 144 -25.21 -30.96 -13.76
C ASP A 144 -25.97 -31.46 -12.52
N ARG A 145 -25.51 -32.54 -11.89
CA ARG A 145 -26.12 -33.15 -10.70
C ARG A 145 -25.63 -32.55 -9.38
N VAL A 146 -24.61 -31.68 -9.40
CA VAL A 146 -24.17 -30.98 -8.20
C VAL A 146 -25.27 -29.98 -7.77
N PRO A 147 -25.88 -30.14 -6.58
CA PRO A 147 -26.90 -29.22 -6.08
C PRO A 147 -26.24 -27.90 -5.67
N VAL A 148 -26.90 -26.79 -6.02
CA VAL A 148 -26.50 -25.45 -5.58
C VAL A 148 -27.36 -25.10 -4.37
N GLU A 149 -26.87 -25.43 -3.19
CA GLU A 149 -27.54 -25.12 -1.92
C GLU A 149 -27.19 -23.70 -1.46
N HIS A 150 -28.22 -22.96 -1.02
CA HIS A 150 -28.08 -21.59 -0.51
C HIS A 150 -27.72 -21.59 0.98
N THR A 151 -26.66 -22.32 1.32
CA THR A 151 -26.25 -22.53 2.71
C THR A 151 -25.43 -21.33 3.17
N ARG A 152 -25.95 -20.61 4.16
CA ARG A 152 -25.32 -19.41 4.72
C ARG A 152 -24.33 -19.77 5.81
N VAL A 153 -23.06 -19.45 5.59
CA VAL A 153 -21.98 -19.66 6.56
C VAL A 153 -21.61 -18.34 7.20
N ALA A 154 -21.60 -18.29 8.53
CA ALA A 154 -21.18 -17.10 9.28
C ALA A 154 -19.65 -16.92 9.19
N LEU A 155 -19.21 -15.80 8.64
CA LEU A 155 -17.79 -15.43 8.53
C LEU A 155 -17.30 -14.57 9.70
N LEU A 156 -18.10 -13.60 10.14
CA LEU A 156 -17.76 -12.73 11.26
C LEU A 156 -18.83 -12.78 12.36
N PRO A 157 -18.43 -13.02 13.61
CA PRO A 157 -19.32 -12.85 14.75
C PRO A 157 -19.67 -11.37 14.94
N PRO A 158 -20.85 -11.06 15.48
CA PRO A 158 -21.34 -9.68 15.62
C PRO A 158 -20.48 -8.80 16.55
N ALA A 159 -19.79 -9.40 17.53
CA ALA A 159 -19.11 -8.70 18.63
C ALA A 159 -17.95 -7.74 18.23
N GLY A 160 -17.56 -7.67 16.95
CA GLY A 160 -16.53 -6.75 16.45
C GLY A 160 -16.99 -5.76 15.38
N LEU A 161 -18.22 -5.90 14.86
CA LEU A 161 -18.67 -5.19 13.66
C LEU A 161 -18.78 -3.68 13.87
N ALA A 162 -19.21 -3.24 15.05
CA ALA A 162 -19.33 -1.81 15.37
C ALA A 162 -17.98 -1.08 15.31
N ALA A 163 -16.92 -1.67 15.87
CA ALA A 163 -15.58 -1.11 15.83
C ALA A 163 -15.01 -1.07 14.40
N LEU A 164 -15.22 -2.16 13.63
CA LEU A 164 -14.84 -2.26 12.22
C LEU A 164 -15.55 -1.21 11.36
N ARG A 165 -16.86 -0.99 11.56
CA ARG A 165 -17.64 0.02 10.82
C ARG A 165 -17.14 1.44 11.11
N LYS A 166 -16.89 1.76 12.38
CA LYS A 166 -16.31 3.05 12.78
C LYS A 166 -14.94 3.27 12.14
N GLY A 167 -14.08 2.24 12.16
CA GLY A 167 -12.78 2.26 11.49
C GLY A 167 -12.92 2.50 9.99
N TYR A 168 -13.83 1.78 9.32
CA TYR A 168 -14.11 1.92 7.89
C TYR A 168 -14.58 3.33 7.51
N HIS A 169 -15.50 3.94 8.27
CA HIS A 169 -15.95 5.31 8.02
C HIS A 169 -14.82 6.33 8.16
N VAL A 170 -14.03 6.24 9.22
CA VAL A 170 -12.85 7.10 9.41
C VAL A 170 -11.87 6.91 8.26
N LEU A 171 -11.64 5.65 7.86
CA LEU A 171 -10.70 5.29 6.81
C LEU A 171 -11.14 5.78 5.43
N HIS A 172 -12.43 5.71 5.11
CA HIS A 172 -12.96 6.18 3.83
C HIS A 172 -12.77 7.69 3.68
N VAL A 173 -13.08 8.46 4.72
CA VAL A 173 -12.82 9.91 4.75
C VAL A 173 -11.30 10.18 4.71
N ALA A 174 -10.53 9.47 5.54
CA ALA A 174 -9.10 9.64 5.64
C ALA A 174 -8.34 9.34 4.34
N GLY A 175 -8.74 8.29 3.61
CA GLY A 175 -8.06 7.81 2.41
C GLY A 175 -8.03 8.82 1.27
N PHE A 176 -9.02 9.72 1.20
CA PHE A 176 -9.03 10.82 0.23
C PHE A 176 -8.41 12.11 0.80
N TRP A 177 -8.78 12.50 2.02
CA TRP A 177 -8.40 13.79 2.57
C TRP A 177 -6.97 13.86 3.10
N LEU A 178 -6.40 12.78 3.65
CA LEU A 178 -5.02 12.80 4.15
C LEU A 178 -3.97 12.98 3.05
N PRO A 179 -4.02 12.26 1.91
CA PRO A 179 -3.09 12.50 0.81
C PRO A 179 -3.19 13.95 0.30
N LEU A 180 -4.41 14.47 0.17
CA LEU A 180 -4.63 15.85 -0.27
C LEU A 180 -4.04 16.87 0.72
N ALA A 181 -4.29 16.69 2.02
CA ALA A 181 -3.73 17.54 3.06
C ALA A 181 -2.20 17.50 3.08
N ALA A 182 -1.59 16.32 2.88
CA ALA A 182 -0.14 16.16 2.82
C ALA A 182 0.47 17.00 1.68
N VAL A 183 -0.15 16.98 0.50
CA VAL A 183 0.28 17.76 -0.67
C VAL A 183 0.09 19.26 -0.42
N VAL A 184 -1.05 19.67 0.12
CA VAL A 184 -1.33 21.09 0.44
C VAL A 184 -0.32 21.62 1.46
N PHE A 185 -0.01 20.88 2.52
CA PHE A 185 0.98 21.30 3.51
C PHE A 185 2.40 21.33 2.95
N ALA A 186 2.77 20.38 2.08
CA ALA A 186 4.05 20.43 1.40
C ALA A 186 4.17 21.68 0.51
N MET A 187 3.16 21.97 -0.31
CA MET A 187 3.12 23.15 -1.20
C MET A 187 3.12 24.47 -0.41
N ALA A 188 2.35 24.55 0.68
CA ALA A 188 2.33 25.70 1.57
C ALA A 188 3.69 25.89 2.26
N GLY A 189 4.28 24.81 2.79
CA GLY A 189 5.60 24.84 3.42
C GLY A 189 6.71 25.31 2.48
N ILE A 190 6.68 24.86 1.23
CA ILE A 190 7.64 25.26 0.18
C ILE A 190 7.44 26.71 -0.26
N SER A 191 6.20 27.17 -0.40
CA SER A 191 5.91 28.54 -0.86
C SER A 191 6.24 29.61 0.19
N LEU A 192 6.09 29.31 1.49
CA LEU A 192 6.46 30.21 2.58
C LEU A 192 7.97 30.24 2.88
N ALA A 193 8.73 29.24 2.41
CA ALA A 193 10.15 29.10 2.73
C ALA A 193 11.00 30.23 2.14
N VAL A 194 11.72 30.94 3.00
CA VAL A 194 12.71 31.97 2.64
C VAL A 194 13.85 31.37 1.79
N SER A 195 14.13 30.07 1.97
CA SER A 195 15.05 29.30 1.12
C SER A 195 14.35 28.08 0.52
N ARG A 196 13.57 28.31 -0.55
CA ARG A 196 12.83 27.28 -1.30
C ARG A 196 13.64 26.01 -1.55
N ARG A 197 14.96 26.13 -1.77
CA ARG A 197 15.87 24.99 -2.00
C ARG A 197 16.11 24.11 -0.77
N ARG A 198 16.30 24.69 0.43
CA ARG A 198 16.48 23.91 1.67
C ARG A 198 15.17 23.24 2.09
N ALA A 199 14.05 23.92 1.89
CA ALA A 199 12.73 23.35 2.13
C ALA A 199 12.47 22.15 1.22
N VAL A 200 12.78 22.24 -0.08
CA VAL A 200 12.62 21.11 -1.02
C VAL A 200 13.52 19.93 -0.67
N THR A 201 14.78 20.15 -0.26
CA THR A 201 15.65 19.05 0.18
C THR A 201 15.14 18.39 1.47
N ALA A 202 14.60 19.17 2.40
CA ALA A 202 14.07 18.67 3.66
C ALA A 202 12.77 17.86 3.46
N THR A 203 11.86 18.34 2.61
CA THR A 203 10.65 17.59 2.23
C THR A 203 11.02 16.30 1.51
N ALA A 204 11.98 16.34 0.57
CA ALA A 204 12.40 15.16 -0.17
C ALA A 204 13.03 14.08 0.73
N LEU A 205 13.90 14.49 1.66
CA LEU A 205 14.49 13.61 2.66
C LEU A 205 13.42 13.06 3.62
N GLY A 206 12.48 13.89 4.04
CA GLY A 206 11.40 13.46 4.93
C GLY A 206 10.42 12.49 4.26
N THR A 207 10.10 12.68 2.97
CA THR A 207 9.33 11.71 2.17
C THR A 207 10.08 10.39 2.04
N ALA A 208 11.40 10.43 1.78
CA ALA A 208 12.22 9.23 1.74
C ALA A 208 12.21 8.51 3.11
N LEU A 209 12.42 9.24 4.20
CA LEU A 209 12.39 8.69 5.55
C LEU A 209 11.00 8.09 5.88
N GLY A 210 9.92 8.77 5.49
CA GLY A 210 8.55 8.28 5.65
C GLY A 210 8.32 6.96 4.89
N GLY A 211 8.82 6.85 3.66
CA GLY A 211 8.82 5.59 2.90
C GLY A 211 9.59 4.48 3.62
N ALA A 212 10.82 4.73 4.08
CA ALA A 212 11.61 3.74 4.84
C ALA A 212 10.90 3.27 6.11
N LEU A 213 10.35 4.20 6.90
CA LEU A 213 9.62 3.89 8.13
C LEU A 213 8.37 3.07 7.84
N LEU A 214 7.64 3.39 6.77
CA LEU A 214 6.47 2.62 6.35
C LEU A 214 6.86 1.18 5.97
N GLY A 215 7.91 1.00 5.16
CA GLY A 215 8.42 -0.33 4.82
C GLY A 215 8.89 -1.13 6.04
N LEU A 216 9.57 -0.47 6.98
CA LEU A 216 10.00 -1.09 8.24
C LEU A 216 8.79 -1.49 9.10
N ALA A 217 7.78 -0.64 9.21
CA ALA A 217 6.55 -0.95 9.95
C ALA A 217 5.85 -2.19 9.38
N VAL A 218 5.74 -2.29 8.05
CA VAL A 218 5.18 -3.48 7.38
C VAL A 218 5.98 -4.74 7.69
N ALA A 219 7.31 -4.65 7.70
CA ALA A 219 8.19 -5.77 8.02
C ALA A 219 8.09 -6.21 9.49
N ILE A 220 7.96 -5.26 10.42
CA ILE A 220 7.76 -5.55 11.85
C ILE A 220 6.39 -6.19 12.08
N ALA A 221 5.32 -5.61 11.52
CA ALA A 221 3.97 -6.14 11.63
C ALA A 221 3.87 -7.56 11.06
N ARG A 222 4.57 -7.87 9.97
CA ARG A 222 4.69 -9.25 9.46
C ARG A 222 5.30 -10.20 10.49
N ARG A 223 6.37 -9.77 11.17
CA ARG A 223 7.06 -10.61 12.18
C ARG A 223 6.15 -10.87 13.38
N LEU A 224 5.49 -9.84 13.89
CA LEU A 224 4.57 -9.93 15.04
C LEU A 224 3.35 -10.81 14.72
N THR A 225 2.73 -10.61 13.55
CA THR A 225 1.55 -11.39 13.14
C THR A 225 1.89 -12.88 12.97
N LEU A 226 3.08 -13.20 12.46
CA LEU A 226 3.51 -14.58 12.25
C LEU A 226 4.05 -15.25 13.51
N SER A 227 4.52 -14.48 14.51
CA SER A 227 4.97 -15.03 15.80
C SER A 227 3.81 -15.44 16.70
N ASP A 228 2.66 -14.79 16.57
CA ASP A 228 1.48 -15.06 17.41
C ASP A 228 0.67 -16.28 16.94
N LEU A 229 0.99 -16.85 15.78
CA LEU A 229 0.33 -18.04 15.25
C LEU A 229 0.89 -19.33 15.90
N PRO A 230 0.08 -20.07 16.69
CA PRO A 230 0.51 -21.29 17.35
C PRO A 230 0.75 -22.47 16.38
N ASP A 231 0.10 -22.45 15.22
CA ASP A 231 0.26 -23.47 14.18
C ASP A 231 1.41 -23.14 13.22
N GLU A 232 2.56 -23.80 13.43
CA GLU A 232 3.72 -23.65 12.53
C GLU A 232 3.42 -24.12 11.10
N ALA A 233 2.52 -25.10 10.94
CA ALA A 233 2.15 -25.66 9.64
C ALA A 233 1.41 -24.65 8.74
N HIS A 234 0.59 -23.78 9.32
CA HIS A 234 -0.21 -22.79 8.58
C HIS A 234 0.49 -21.43 8.43
N ARG A 235 1.58 -21.19 9.18
CA ARG A 235 2.36 -19.94 9.18
C ARG A 235 2.84 -19.52 7.78
N PRO A 236 3.32 -20.41 6.88
CA PRO A 236 3.74 -20.02 5.54
C PRO A 236 2.58 -19.52 4.66
N ALA A 237 1.39 -20.13 4.79
CA ALA A 237 0.20 -19.69 4.05
C ALA A 237 -0.28 -18.30 4.53
N ALA A 238 -0.31 -18.08 5.85
CA ALA A 238 -0.60 -16.76 6.42
C ALA A 238 0.42 -15.70 5.97
N GLY A 239 1.71 -16.09 5.88
CA GLY A 239 2.77 -15.24 5.35
C GLY A 239 2.52 -14.83 3.90
N ALA A 240 2.12 -15.77 3.03
CA ALA A 240 1.79 -15.50 1.63
C ALA A 240 0.60 -14.53 1.50
N VAL A 241 -0.46 -14.72 2.29
CA VAL A 241 -1.62 -13.81 2.33
C VAL A 241 -1.20 -12.41 2.78
N TYR A 242 -0.40 -12.30 3.85
CA TYR A 242 0.10 -11.01 4.34
C TYR A 242 0.98 -10.32 3.29
N ASP A 243 1.87 -11.06 2.64
CA ASP A 243 2.77 -10.55 1.60
C ASP A 243 1.99 -10.08 0.37
N ALA A 244 0.91 -10.77 -0.01
CA ALA A 244 0.01 -10.34 -1.09
C ALA A 244 -0.72 -9.05 -0.73
N LEU A 245 -1.36 -8.97 0.44
CA LEU A 245 -2.09 -7.78 0.89
C LEU A 245 -1.19 -6.54 1.01
N THR A 246 0.04 -6.72 1.50
CA THR A 246 0.98 -5.62 1.72
C THR A 246 1.87 -5.32 0.52
N ALA A 247 1.71 -6.03 -0.60
CA ALA A 247 2.53 -5.85 -1.80
C ALA A 247 2.47 -4.42 -2.34
N THR A 248 1.26 -3.86 -2.48
CA THR A 248 1.06 -2.49 -2.95
C THR A 248 1.62 -1.44 -1.98
N LEU A 249 1.49 -1.67 -0.67
CA LEU A 249 2.06 -0.82 0.37
C LEU A 249 3.59 -0.82 0.33
N ARG A 250 4.20 -1.99 0.08
CA ARG A 250 5.64 -2.14 -0.12
C ARG A 250 6.12 -1.42 -1.37
N THR A 251 5.38 -1.53 -2.48
CA THR A 251 5.65 -0.78 -3.71
C THR A 251 5.58 0.72 -3.47
N ALA A 252 4.53 1.21 -2.81
CA ALA A 252 4.38 2.63 -2.45
C ALA A 252 5.55 3.12 -1.57
N SER A 253 5.94 2.34 -0.56
CA SER A 253 7.11 2.60 0.28
C SER A 253 8.39 2.79 -0.54
N TRP A 254 8.66 1.87 -1.48
CA TRP A 254 9.81 1.98 -2.39
C TRP A 254 9.74 3.17 -3.34
N LEU A 255 8.55 3.49 -3.86
CA LEU A 255 8.35 4.66 -4.72
C LEU A 255 8.58 5.97 -3.95
N LEU A 256 8.08 6.08 -2.72
CA LEU A 256 8.31 7.25 -1.85
C LEU A 256 9.80 7.42 -1.53
N LEU A 257 10.49 6.31 -1.24
CA LEU A 257 11.94 6.27 -1.03
C LEU A 257 12.71 6.76 -2.26
N ALA A 258 12.45 6.15 -3.41
CA ALA A 258 13.13 6.47 -4.66
C ALA A 258 12.85 7.92 -5.09
N LEU A 259 11.59 8.38 -4.99
CA LEU A 259 11.20 9.75 -5.31
C LEU A 259 11.87 10.77 -4.39
N GLY A 260 11.86 10.53 -3.08
CA GLY A 260 12.52 11.41 -2.12
C GLY A 260 14.03 11.50 -2.36
N LEU A 261 14.69 10.38 -2.63
CA LEU A 261 16.12 10.34 -2.91
C LEU A 261 16.48 11.01 -4.25
N THR A 262 15.70 10.78 -5.30
CA THR A 262 15.93 11.39 -6.62
C THR A 262 15.76 12.91 -6.58
N VAL A 263 14.73 13.43 -5.90
CA VAL A 263 14.54 14.88 -5.72
C VAL A 263 15.67 15.49 -4.88
N ALA A 264 16.08 14.82 -3.80
CA ALA A 264 17.22 15.25 -2.99
C ALA A 264 18.53 15.27 -3.80
N ALA A 265 18.77 14.26 -4.64
CA ALA A 265 19.94 14.20 -5.50
C ALA A 265 19.92 15.28 -6.60
N ALA A 266 18.79 15.49 -7.26
CA ALA A 266 18.63 16.51 -8.31
C ALA A 266 18.88 17.92 -7.75
N THR A 267 18.30 18.24 -6.60
CA THR A 267 18.52 19.52 -5.92
C THR A 267 19.98 19.71 -5.46
N TRP A 268 20.66 18.63 -5.07
CA TRP A 268 22.08 18.65 -4.74
C TRP A 268 23.00 18.81 -5.97
N LEU A 269 22.66 18.18 -7.11
CA LEU A 269 23.39 18.32 -8.37
C LEU A 269 23.32 19.76 -8.90
N ILE A 270 22.13 20.37 -8.86
CA ILE A 270 21.91 21.77 -9.22
C ILE A 270 22.64 22.73 -8.26
N ARG A 271 23.01 22.29 -7.05
CA ARG A 271 23.78 23.05 -6.05
C ARG A 271 25.26 23.19 -6.42
N ARG A 272 25.85 22.29 -7.22
CA ARG A 272 27.27 22.42 -7.58
C ARG A 272 27.46 23.68 -8.42
N PRO A 273 28.22 24.69 -7.97
CA PRO A 273 28.50 25.85 -8.80
C PRO A 273 29.26 25.33 -10.01
N SER A 274 28.69 25.48 -11.21
CA SER A 274 29.34 25.11 -12.45
C SER A 274 30.75 25.73 -12.45
N PRO A 275 31.82 24.91 -12.50
CA PRO A 275 33.21 25.38 -12.37
C PRO A 275 33.55 26.44 -13.43
N ALA A 276 32.81 26.44 -14.55
CA ALA A 276 32.84 27.46 -15.60
C ALA A 276 32.59 28.89 -15.09
N VAL A 277 31.67 29.11 -14.15
CA VAL A 277 31.37 30.47 -13.63
C VAL A 277 32.51 30.98 -12.74
N ARG A 278 33.20 30.09 -12.01
CA ARG A 278 34.40 30.43 -11.23
C ARG A 278 35.58 30.78 -12.14
N LEU A 279 35.74 30.07 -13.26
CA LEU A 279 36.79 30.33 -14.25
C LEU A 279 36.56 31.67 -14.97
N LEU A 280 35.31 31.99 -15.34
CA LEU A 280 34.97 33.27 -15.96
C LEU A 280 35.15 34.47 -15.01
N ARG A 281 34.88 34.30 -13.71
CA ARG A 281 35.11 35.36 -12.70
C ARG A 281 36.60 35.63 -12.45
N ARG A 282 37.45 34.60 -12.53
CA ARG A 282 38.92 34.78 -12.46
C ARG A 282 39.48 35.53 -13.67
N ARG A 283 38.98 35.27 -14.88
CA ARG A 283 39.42 36.01 -16.09
C ARG A 283 39.07 37.50 -16.05
N ARG A 284 37.92 37.89 -15.47
CA ARG A 284 37.55 39.31 -15.34
C ARG A 284 38.39 40.09 -14.32
N VAL A 285 39.00 39.43 -13.33
CA VAL A 285 39.85 40.11 -12.33
C VAL A 285 41.27 40.37 -12.85
N CYS A 286 41.73 39.62 -13.85
CA CYS A 286 43.05 39.84 -14.48
C CYS A 286 43.07 40.91 -15.59
N ALA A 287 41.92 41.45 -16.00
CA ALA A 287 41.90 42.61 -16.88
C ALA A 287 42.15 43.88 -16.05
N ALA A 288 43.41 44.10 -15.66
CA ALA A 288 43.84 45.35 -15.05
C ALA A 288 43.70 46.52 -16.06
N PRO A 289 43.23 47.71 -15.65
CA PRO A 289 43.16 48.87 -16.53
C PRO A 289 44.58 49.32 -16.91
N VAL A 290 44.81 49.55 -18.19
CA VAL A 290 46.05 50.12 -18.73
C VAL A 290 46.28 51.49 -18.08
N PRO A 291 47.42 51.76 -17.42
CA PRO A 291 47.68 53.07 -16.84
C PRO A 291 47.80 54.13 -17.94
N THR A 292 46.99 55.19 -17.81
CA THR A 292 47.07 56.38 -18.66
C THR A 292 48.43 57.07 -18.51
N PRO A 293 49.13 57.41 -19.60
CA PRO A 293 50.40 58.14 -19.50
C PRO A 293 50.19 59.54 -18.91
N PRO A 294 51.15 60.05 -18.11
CA PRO A 294 51.03 61.34 -17.44
C PRO A 294 51.05 62.51 -18.44
N PRO A 295 50.31 63.61 -18.17
CA PRO A 295 50.28 64.77 -19.05
C PRO A 295 51.61 65.52 -19.06
N GLU A 296 52.02 65.93 -20.26
CA GLU A 296 53.26 66.64 -20.56
C GLU A 296 53.21 68.09 -20.02
N PRO A 297 54.23 68.60 -19.30
CA PRO A 297 54.20 69.95 -18.77
C PRO A 297 54.48 71.01 -19.86
N THR A 298 53.48 71.83 -20.15
CA THR A 298 53.62 73.06 -20.93
C THR A 298 54.61 74.02 -20.28
N ARG A 299 55.81 74.17 -20.87
CA ARG A 299 56.74 75.26 -20.57
C ARG A 299 56.20 76.58 -21.13
N VAL A 300 55.74 77.48 -20.27
CA VAL A 300 55.59 78.89 -20.60
C VAL A 300 56.98 79.52 -20.55
N ARG A 301 57.41 80.10 -21.68
CA ARG A 301 58.67 80.84 -21.85
C ARG A 301 58.39 82.31 -21.54
N ALA A 302 59.24 82.88 -20.66
CA ALA A 302 59.56 84.29 -20.41
C ALA A 302 58.47 85.35 -20.62
#